data_AF-A0A0R2K3Q1-F1
#
_entry.id   AF-A0A0R2K3Q1-F1
#
_cell.length_a   1.000
_cell.length_b   1.000
_cell.length_c   1.000
_cell.angle_alpha   90.00
_cell.angle_beta   90.00
_cell.angle_gamma   90.00
#
_symmetry.space_group_name_H-M   'P 1'
#
loop_
_entity.id
_entity.type
_entity.pdbx_description
1 polymer ?
#
loop_
_entity_poly.entity_id
_entity_poly.type
_entity_poly.pdbx_seq_one_letter_code
_entity_poly.pdbx_strand_id
1 'polypeptide(L)'
;MVPNKDYPFWFVYELLKSETPKIISEASGSTFKEISGGRLKQHEVSVPMSTDVMKYNSVFLPLFDKIRQSEEEIDELSQIKSALLNKLF
;
A
#
# COMPACT_ATOMS: atom_id res chain seq x y z
N MET A 1 12.82 -10.18 -7.28
CA MET A 1 12.16 -9.65 -8.50
C MET A 1 11.93 -8.17 -8.25
N VAL A 2 12.60 -7.30 -9.00
CA VAL A 2 12.37 -5.85 -8.90
C VAL A 2 11.08 -5.57 -9.66
N PRO A 3 10.02 -5.01 -9.05
CA PRO A 3 8.81 -4.71 -9.78
C PRO A 3 9.11 -3.64 -10.83
N ASN A 4 8.32 -3.66 -11.90
CA ASN A 4 8.49 -2.78 -13.06
C ASN A 4 8.79 -1.32 -12.64
N LYS A 5 9.92 -0.76 -13.09
CA LYS A 5 10.36 0.61 -12.76
C LYS A 5 9.37 1.67 -13.23
N ASP A 6 8.48 1.32 -14.16
CA ASP A 6 7.48 2.22 -14.71
C ASP A 6 6.33 2.51 -13.73
N TYR A 7 6.18 1.70 -12.67
CA TYR A 7 5.10 1.85 -11.69
C TYR A 7 5.65 2.05 -10.28
N PRO A 8 4.97 2.86 -9.44
CA PRO A 8 5.39 3.07 -8.07
C PRO A 8 5.05 1.85 -7.22
N PHE A 9 5.88 1.57 -6.21
CA PHE A 9 5.75 0.37 -5.36
C PHE A 9 4.38 0.26 -4.68
N TRP A 10 3.84 1.38 -4.19
CA TRP A 10 2.53 1.40 -3.52
C TRP A 10 1.42 0.93 -4.46
N PHE A 11 1.50 1.29 -5.75
CA PHE A 11 0.50 0.91 -6.75
C PHE A 11 0.57 -0.58 -7.04
N VAL A 12 1.78 -1.12 -7.21
CA VAL A 12 1.99 -2.55 -7.41
C VAL A 12 1.47 -3.34 -6.20
N TYR A 13 1.76 -2.87 -4.99
CA TYR A 13 1.26 -3.48 -3.77
C TYR A 13 -0.27 -3.48 -3.71
N GLU A 14 -0.91 -2.33 -3.95
CA GLU A 14 -2.36 -2.21 -3.83
C GLU A 14 -3.09 -2.99 -4.92
N LEU A 15 -2.54 -3.03 -6.14
CA LEU A 15 -3.04 -3.86 -7.24
C LEU A 15 -3.01 -5.35 -6.88
N LEU A 16 -1.89 -5.83 -6.35
CA LEU A 16 -1.78 -7.22 -5.91
C LEU A 16 -2.75 -7.52 -4.77
N LYS A 17 -2.87 -6.61 -3.80
CA LYS A 17 -3.80 -6.74 -2.68
C LYS A 17 -5.26 -6.78 -3.15
N SER A 18 -5.66 -5.95 -4.12
CA SER A 18 -7.02 -5.94 -4.66
C SER A 18 -7.35 -7.18 -5.49
N GLU A 19 -6.34 -7.76 -6.16
CA GLU A 19 -6.50 -8.96 -6.99
C GLU A 19 -6.35 -10.25 -6.19
N THR A 20 -5.72 -10.21 -5.02
CA THR A 20 -5.51 -11.37 -4.13
C THR A 20 -6.81 -12.15 -3.83
N PRO A 21 -7.96 -11.52 -3.53
CA PRO A 21 -9.22 -12.26 -3.33
C PRO A 21 -9.68 -13.05 -4.56
N LYS A 22 -9.54 -12.50 -5.77
CA LYS A 22 -9.91 -13.17 -7.03
C LYS A 22 -8.97 -14.34 -7.30
N ILE A 23 -7.66 -14.10 -7.19
CA ILE A 23 -6.61 -15.12 -7.31
C ILE A 23 -6.86 -16.29 -6.34
N ILE A 24 -7.23 -15.99 -5.09
CA ILE A 24 -7.56 -17.00 -4.07
C ILE A 24 -8.86 -17.74 -4.40
N SER A 25 -9.85 -17.08 -5.00
CA SER A 25 -11.11 -17.71 -5.42
C SER A 25 -10.93 -18.69 -6.58
N GLU A 26 -9.93 -18.43 -7.43
CA GLU A 26 -9.57 -19.29 -8.55
C GLU A 26 -8.67 -20.45 -8.11
N ALA A 27 -8.01 -20.35 -6.95
CA ALA A 27 -7.15 -21.40 -6.40
C ALA A 27 -7.97 -22.65 -6.01
N SER A 28 -7.42 -23.83 -6.30
CA SER A 28 -8.08 -25.12 -6.10
C SER A 28 -7.65 -25.76 -4.78
N GLY A 29 -8.59 -26.13 -3.91
CA GLY A 29 -8.34 -26.80 -2.63
C GLY A 29 -8.92 -26.03 -1.42
N SER A 30 -9.68 -26.72 -0.55
CA SER A 30 -10.39 -26.09 0.58
C SER A 30 -9.54 -25.91 1.84
N THR A 31 -8.43 -26.65 1.97
CA THR A 31 -7.58 -26.70 3.18
C THR A 31 -6.18 -26.14 3.02
N PHE A 32 -5.64 -26.08 1.79
CA PHE A 32 -4.38 -25.39 1.46
C PHE A 32 -4.55 -24.72 0.09
N LYS A 33 -4.83 -23.41 0.07
CA LYS A 33 -5.07 -22.66 -1.16
C LYS A 33 -3.74 -22.25 -1.79
N GLU A 34 -3.15 -23.18 -2.54
CA GLU A 34 -1.99 -22.89 -3.37
C GLU A 34 -2.43 -22.54 -4.80
N ILE A 35 -1.93 -21.41 -5.31
CA ILE A 35 -2.00 -21.12 -6.74
C ILE A 35 -0.65 -21.43 -7.37
N SER A 36 -0.64 -22.24 -8.42
CA SER A 36 0.59 -22.53 -9.15
C SER A 36 1.09 -21.27 -9.86
N GLY A 37 2.41 -21.08 -9.94
CA GLY A 37 3.00 -19.93 -10.63
C GLY A 37 2.61 -19.83 -12.11
N GLY A 38 2.20 -20.94 -12.74
CA GLY A 38 1.64 -20.95 -14.09
C GLY A 38 0.27 -20.30 -14.18
N ARG A 39 -0.62 -20.57 -13.20
CA ARG A 39 -1.96 -19.97 -13.14
C ARG A 39 -1.90 -18.49 -12.76
N LEU A 40 -1.01 -18.13 -11.84
CA LEU A 40 -0.79 -16.72 -11.48
C LEU A 40 -0.31 -15.88 -12.69
N LYS A 41 0.50 -16.45 -13.59
CA LYS A 41 0.95 -15.77 -14.83
C LYS A 41 -0.15 -15.62 -15.88
N GLN A 42 -1.19 -16.46 -15.83
CA GLN A 42 -2.35 -16.38 -16.72
C GLN A 42 -3.44 -15.45 -16.19
N HIS A 43 -3.30 -14.97 -14.94
CA HIS A 43 -4.22 -13.99 -14.36
C HIS A 43 -4.08 -12.66 -15.08
N GLU A 44 -5.08 -12.30 -15.87
CA GLU A 44 -5.11 -11.01 -16.57
C GLU A 44 -5.58 -9.91 -15.62
N VAL A 45 -4.77 -8.86 -15.50
CA VAL A 45 -5.09 -7.67 -14.72
C VAL A 45 -5.04 -6.47 -15.63
N SER A 46 -6.11 -5.68 -15.63
CA SER A 46 -6.16 -4.42 -16.36
C SER A 46 -5.33 -3.37 -15.62
N VAL A 47 -4.17 -3.00 -16.18
CA VAL A 47 -3.29 -1.98 -15.62
C VAL A 47 -3.40 -0.69 -16.45
N PRO A 48 -3.69 0.48 -15.84
CA PRO A 48 -3.70 1.76 -16.54
C PRO A 48 -2.30 2.16 -17.01
N MET A 49 -2.19 3.11 -17.94
CA MET A 49 -0.88 3.59 -18.42
C MET A 49 -0.04 4.17 -17.27
N SER A 50 1.26 3.85 -17.26
CA SER A 50 2.21 4.32 -16.25
C SER A 50 2.23 5.85 -16.11
N THR A 51 2.01 6.58 -17.20
CA THR A 51 1.91 8.05 -17.21
C THR A 51 0.77 8.56 -16.35
N ASP A 52 -0.37 7.88 -16.36
CA ASP A 52 -1.55 8.30 -15.60
C ASP A 52 -1.38 7.94 -14.11
N VAL A 53 -0.76 6.79 -13.83
CA VAL A 53 -0.38 6.41 -12.46
C VAL A 53 0.64 7.41 -11.88
N MET A 54 1.62 7.85 -12.67
CA MET A 54 2.61 8.86 -12.24
C MET A 54 1.97 10.22 -12.02
N LYS A 55 1.05 10.66 -12.89
CA LYS A 55 0.28 11.90 -12.66
C LYS A 55 -0.51 11.83 -11.38
N TYR A 56 -1.24 10.74 -11.16
CA TYR A 56 -1.93 10.50 -9.90
C TYR A 56 -0.96 10.57 -8.71
N ASN A 57 0.15 9.84 -8.77
CA ASN A 57 1.18 9.84 -7.73
C ASN A 57 1.67 11.26 -7.40
N SER A 58 1.93 12.09 -8.42
CA SER A 58 2.41 13.47 -8.22
C SER A 58 1.41 14.38 -7.48
N VAL A 59 0.11 14.13 -7.62
CA VAL A 59 -0.94 14.89 -6.94
C VAL A 59 -1.12 14.42 -5.49
N PHE A 60 -1.03 13.11 -5.25
CA PHE A 60 -1.32 12.52 -3.94
C PHE A 60 -0.11 12.46 -3.00
N LEU A 61 1.12 12.36 -3.51
CA LEU A 61 2.34 12.40 -2.71
C LEU A 61 2.40 13.58 -1.72
N PRO A 62 2.20 14.84 -2.14
CA PRO A 62 2.27 15.96 -1.21
C PRO A 62 1.17 15.91 -0.14
N LEU A 63 0.02 15.29 -0.45
CA LEU A 63 -1.05 15.09 0.52
C LEU A 63 -0.63 14.07 1.60
N PHE A 64 -0.05 12.94 1.18
CA PHE A 64 0.46 11.94 2.12
C PHE A 64 1.61 12.47 2.97
N ASP A 65 2.51 13.26 2.39
CA ASP A 65 3.56 13.94 3.15
C ASP A 65 2.99 14.86 4.23
N LYS A 66 1.91 15.59 3.91
CA LYS A 66 1.25 16.46 4.88
C LYS A 66 0.55 15.67 5.99
N ILE A 67 -0.05 14.53 5.67
CA ILE A 67 -0.66 13.64 6.67
C ILE A 67 0.42 13.14 7.62
N ARG A 68 1.52 12.61 7.08
CA ARG A 68 2.65 12.11 7.88
C ARG A 68 3.21 13.18 8.82
N GLN A 69 3.44 14.39 8.30
CA GLN A 69 3.92 15.51 9.13
C GLN A 69 2.94 15.85 10.27
N SER A 70 1.63 15.80 9.99
CA SER A 70 0.61 16.07 11.01
C SER A 70 0.58 14.97 12.09
N GLU A 71 0.76 13.71 11.70
CA GLU A 71 0.85 12.59 12.64
C GLU A 71 2.10 12.69 13.52
N GLU A 72 3.25 13.03 12.93
CA GLU A 72 4.51 13.28 13.66
C GLU A 72 4.33 14.41 14.69
N GLU A 73 3.70 15.53 14.30
CA GLU A 73 3.44 16.66 15.20
C GLU A 73 2.49 16.28 16.36
N ILE A 74 1.44 15.51 16.07
CA ILE A 74 0.52 15.03 17.11
C ILE A 74 1.26 14.17 18.13
N ASP A 75 2.11 13.27 17.67
CA ASP A 75 2.89 12.39 18.54
C ASP A 75 3.88 13.17 19.40
N GLU A 76 4.58 14.15 18.83
CA GLU A 76 5.48 15.04 19.59
C GLU A 76 4.73 15.83 20.67
N LEU A 77 3.60 16.45 20.31
CA LEU A 77 2.79 17.22 21.25
C LEU A 77 2.22 16.32 22.36
N SER A 78 1.83 15.09 22.04
CA SER A 78 1.36 14.10 23.01
C SER A 78 2.44 13.71 24.01
N GLN A 79 3.68 13.52 23.54
CA GLN A 79 4.83 13.24 24.40
C GLN A 79 5.16 14.43 25.31
N ILE A 80 5.18 15.65 24.77
CA ILE A 80 5.42 16.87 25.55
C ILE A 80 4.34 17.03 26.63
N LYS A 81 3.06 16.88 26.28
CA LYS A 81 1.95 16.94 27.22
C LYS A 81 2.14 15.94 28.36
N SER A 82 2.49 14.70 28.03
CA SER A 82 2.70 13.64 29.02
C SER A 82 3.88 13.96 29.94
N ALA A 83 4.99 14.46 29.40
CA ALA A 83 6.16 14.87 30.18
C ALA A 83 5.85 16.05 31.11
N LEU A 84 5.01 17.00 30.69
CA LEU A 84 4.59 18.12 31.53
C LEU A 84 3.64 17.67 32.64
N LEU A 85 2.68 16.79 32.35
CA LEU A 85 1.78 16.23 33.36
C LEU A 85 2.55 15.47 34.44
N ASN A 86 3.52 14.64 34.07
CA ASN A 86 4.39 13.91 35.00
C ASN A 86 5.28 14.81 35.88
N LYS A 87 5.44 16.09 35.53
CA LYS A 87 6.18 17.07 36.35
C LYS A 87 5.28 17.85 37.31
N LEU A 88 3.97 17.88 37.05
CA LEU A 88 2.99 18.66 37.80
C LEU A 88 2.25 17.83 38.86
N PHE A 89 2.14 16.53 38.64
CA PHE A 89 1.52 15.55 39.52
C PHE A 89 2.50 14.43 39.82
#